data_AF-A0A521U2L9-F1
#
_entry.id   AF-A0A521U2L9-F1
#
_cell.length_a   1.000
_cell.length_b   1.000
_cell.length_c   1.000
_cell.angle_alpha   90.00
_cell.angle_beta   90.00
_cell.angle_gamma   90.00
#
_symmetry.space_group_name_H-M   'P 1'
#
loop_
_entity.id
_entity.type
_entity.pdbx_description
1 polymer ?
#
loop_
_entity_poly.entity_id
_entity_poly.type
_entity_poly.pdbx_seq_one_letter_code
_entity_poly.pdbx_strand_id
1 'polypeptide(L)'
;MKVLTLDDFDLKGKTVFLRVDMNCPIDPETMEISGTKRIEEATETIKSLEEARVVVASHQGRVGNKDYTGMDKHAKVLEKLMGKKIKYVEDVIGSAAQNEINNLKNGEILLLDNLRLCAEENYEFTP
;
A
#
# COMPACT_ATOMS: atom_id res chain seq x y z
N MET A 1 -25.57 -9.82 -0.42
CA MET A 1 -24.57 -10.50 0.44
C MET A 1 -24.13 -9.49 1.49
N LYS A 2 -24.10 -9.82 2.80
CA LYS A 2 -23.53 -8.90 3.79
C LYS A 2 -22.02 -8.86 3.60
N VAL A 3 -21.46 -7.67 3.39
CA VAL A 3 -20.01 -7.46 3.38
C VAL A 3 -19.59 -7.15 4.81
N LEU A 4 -18.58 -7.83 5.34
CA LEU A 4 -18.02 -7.54 6.65
C LEU A 4 -17.13 -6.29 6.57
N THR A 5 -17.15 -5.47 7.61
CA THR A 5 -16.32 -4.26 7.72
C THR A 5 -15.27 -4.43 8.82
N LEU A 6 -14.39 -3.44 9.00
CA LEU A 6 -13.40 -3.46 10.07
C LEU A 6 -14.05 -3.56 11.47
N ASP A 7 -15.25 -3.02 11.63
CA ASP A 7 -15.99 -3.03 12.90
C ASP A 7 -16.47 -4.44 13.30
N ASP A 8 -16.49 -5.40 12.37
CA ASP A 8 -16.86 -6.80 12.66
C ASP A 8 -15.68 -7.59 13.28
N PHE A 9 -14.50 -6.99 13.52
CA PHE A 9 -13.29 -7.68 13.99
C PHE A 9 -12.52 -6.94 15.10
N ASP A 10 -11.89 -7.70 16.01
CA ASP A 10 -10.84 -7.18 16.91
C ASP A 10 -9.47 -7.32 16.24
N LEU A 11 -8.92 -6.19 15.80
CA LEU A 11 -7.67 -6.12 15.04
C LEU A 11 -6.47 -5.69 15.90
N LYS A 12 -6.67 -5.50 17.21
CA LYS A 12 -5.61 -5.04 18.10
C LYS A 12 -4.44 -6.02 18.13
N GLY A 13 -3.24 -5.52 17.81
CA GLY A 13 -2.01 -6.30 17.73
C GLY A 13 -1.98 -7.36 16.64
N LYS A 14 -2.98 -7.42 15.75
CA LYS A 14 -3.00 -8.32 14.58
C LYS A 14 -2.20 -7.70 13.44
N THR A 15 -1.72 -8.56 12.55
CA THR A 15 -1.17 -8.12 11.27
C THR A 15 -2.30 -8.04 10.25
N VAL A 16 -2.53 -6.85 9.69
CA VAL A 16 -3.59 -6.59 8.72
C VAL A 16 -2.96 -6.27 7.38
N PHE A 17 -3.24 -7.13 6.39
CA PHE A 17 -2.95 -6.83 4.99
C PHE A 17 -4.07 -5.96 4.44
N LEU A 18 -3.75 -4.72 4.06
CA LEU A 18 -4.69 -3.73 3.59
C LEU A 18 -4.39 -3.38 2.13
N ARG A 19 -5.23 -3.90 1.23
CA ARG A 19 -5.23 -3.53 -0.19
C ARG A 19 -5.96 -2.20 -0.38
N VAL A 20 -5.27 -1.20 -0.92
CA VAL A 20 -5.82 0.13 -1.20
C VAL A 20 -5.54 0.56 -2.65
N ASP A 21 -6.28 1.55 -3.12
CA ASP A 21 -5.95 2.25 -4.36
C ASP A 21 -5.07 3.46 -4.04
N MET A 22 -3.80 3.40 -4.44
CA MET A 22 -2.87 4.54 -4.47
C MET A 22 -2.31 4.75 -5.88
N ASN A 23 -3.00 4.27 -6.93
CA ASN A 23 -2.58 4.49 -8.31
C ASN A 23 -2.85 5.96 -8.68
N CYS A 24 -1.83 6.80 -8.57
CA CYS A 24 -1.91 8.24 -8.70
C CYS A 24 -1.51 8.72 -10.10
N PRO A 25 -2.00 9.91 -10.53
CA PRO A 25 -1.41 10.57 -11.68
C PRO A 25 0.06 10.93 -11.37
N ILE A 26 0.93 10.63 -12.34
CA ILE A 26 2.37 10.95 -12.30
C ILE A 26 2.66 11.98 -13.39
N ASP A 27 3.40 13.01 -13.04
CA ASP A 27 3.91 13.99 -13.98
C ASP A 27 4.94 13.33 -14.93
N PRO A 28 4.73 13.38 -16.25
CA PRO A 28 5.53 12.59 -17.20
C PRO A 28 6.95 13.12 -17.42
N GLU A 29 7.28 14.32 -16.95
CA GLU A 29 8.60 14.93 -17.09
C GLU A 29 9.45 14.73 -15.83
N THR A 30 8.86 14.97 -14.67
CA THR A 30 9.52 14.89 -13.36
C THR A 30 9.40 13.50 -12.73
N MET A 31 8.46 12.68 -13.22
CA MET A 31 8.07 11.40 -12.63
C MET A 31 7.54 11.52 -11.20
N GLU A 32 7.17 12.72 -10.74
CA GLU A 32 6.60 12.96 -9.41
C GLU A 32 5.09 12.73 -9.36
N ILE A 33 4.55 12.40 -8.18
CA ILE A 33 3.10 12.28 -7.97
C ILE A 33 2.48 13.67 -8.08
N SER A 34 1.60 13.87 -9.07
CA SER A 34 0.95 15.16 -9.33
C SER A 34 -0.43 15.31 -8.66
N GLY A 35 -0.97 14.22 -8.11
CA GLY A 35 -2.24 14.22 -7.37
C GLY A 35 -2.32 13.14 -6.29
N THR A 36 -2.72 13.51 -5.08
CA THR A 36 -2.61 12.70 -3.86
C THR A 36 -3.93 12.17 -3.31
N LYS A 37 -5.07 12.53 -3.92
CA LYS A 37 -6.42 12.23 -3.41
C LYS A 37 -6.63 10.76 -3.03
N ARG A 38 -6.15 9.82 -3.83
CA ARG A 38 -6.27 8.38 -3.56
C ARG A 38 -5.49 7.94 -2.31
N ILE A 39 -4.32 8.52 -2.09
CA ILE A 39 -3.54 8.29 -0.88
C ILE A 39 -4.22 8.92 0.33
N GLU A 40 -4.79 10.12 0.17
CA GLU A 40 -5.57 10.80 1.22
C GLU A 40 -6.75 9.95 1.69
N GLU A 41 -7.54 9.41 0.76
CA GLU A 41 -8.67 8.51 1.04
C GLU A 41 -8.18 7.23 1.77
N ALA A 42 -7.08 6.62 1.33
CA ALA A 42 -6.50 5.47 2.00
C ALA A 42 -6.07 5.77 3.46
N THR A 43 -5.68 7.02 3.78
CA THR A 43 -5.27 7.38 5.14
C THR A 43 -6.37 7.19 6.17
N GLU A 44 -7.64 7.36 5.80
CA GLU A 44 -8.76 7.21 6.73
C GLU A 44 -8.85 5.79 7.27
N THR A 45 -8.78 4.79 6.38
CA THR A 45 -8.80 3.38 6.77
C THR A 45 -7.53 2.98 7.53
N ILE A 46 -6.36 3.48 7.12
CA ILE A 46 -5.10 3.20 7.81
C ILE A 46 -5.11 3.78 9.24
N LYS A 47 -5.75 4.95 9.46
CA LYS A 47 -5.91 5.54 10.80
C LYS A 47 -6.80 4.68 11.70
N SER A 48 -7.86 4.08 11.16
CA SER A 48 -8.72 3.14 11.91
C SER A 48 -8.00 1.85 12.35
N LEU A 49 -6.78 1.60 11.87
CA LEU A 49 -5.97 0.42 12.18
C LEU A 49 -4.75 0.75 13.06
N GLU A 50 -4.76 1.85 13.81
CA GLU A 50 -3.60 2.30 14.60
C GLU A 50 -3.13 1.34 15.70
N GLU A 51 -4.00 0.44 16.17
CA GLU A 51 -3.63 -0.60 17.14
C GLU A 51 -3.13 -1.90 16.50
N ALA A 52 -3.17 -2.00 15.16
CA ALA A 52 -2.73 -3.15 14.38
C ALA A 52 -1.32 -2.94 13.78
N ARG A 53 -0.75 -4.00 13.23
CA ARG A 53 0.45 -3.96 12.37
C ARG A 53 -0.04 -3.92 10.93
N VAL A 54 0.14 -2.81 10.23
CA VAL A 54 -0.53 -2.60 8.94
C VAL A 54 0.46 -2.84 7.80
N VAL A 55 0.11 -3.77 6.90
CA VAL A 55 0.83 -4.02 5.65
C VAL A 55 -0.02 -3.47 4.51
N VAL A 56 0.34 -2.32 3.98
CA VAL A 56 -0.35 -1.65 2.88
C VAL A 56 0.18 -2.18 1.55
N ALA A 57 -0.73 -2.48 0.64
CA ALA A 57 -0.42 -2.94 -0.70
C ALA A 57 -1.23 -2.15 -1.74
N SER A 58 -0.55 -1.54 -2.70
CA SER A 58 -1.17 -0.83 -3.83
C SER A 58 -0.46 -1.18 -5.14
N HIS A 59 -0.94 -0.66 -6.25
CA HIS A 59 -0.25 -0.69 -7.52
C HIS A 59 -0.10 0.73 -8.08
N GLN A 60 0.76 0.89 -9.08
CA GLN A 60 0.94 2.12 -9.84
C GLN A 60 1.18 1.78 -11.31
N GLY A 61 0.42 2.40 -12.21
CA GLY A 61 0.55 2.20 -13.66
C GLY A 61 0.38 0.74 -14.11
N ARG A 62 0.76 0.44 -15.36
CA ARG A 62 0.77 -0.91 -15.94
C ARG A 62 1.99 -1.05 -16.85
N VAL A 63 2.49 -2.28 -17.01
CA VAL A 63 3.61 -2.58 -17.92
C VAL A 63 3.39 -1.92 -19.29
N GLY A 64 4.38 -1.17 -19.75
CA GLY A 64 4.33 -0.40 -21.02
C GLY A 64 3.93 1.06 -20.85
N ASN A 65 3.38 1.46 -19.70
CA ASN A 65 3.10 2.87 -19.42
C ASN A 65 4.30 3.54 -18.74
N LYS A 66 4.45 4.86 -18.97
CA LYS A 66 5.49 5.67 -18.30
C LYS A 66 5.31 5.74 -16.80
N ASP A 67 4.06 5.69 -16.32
CA ASP A 67 3.71 5.73 -14.90
C ASP A 67 3.87 4.39 -14.18
N TYR A 68 4.44 3.37 -14.83
CA TYR A 68 4.72 2.07 -14.21
C TYR A 68 6.03 2.15 -13.40
N THR A 69 5.89 2.52 -12.12
CA THR A 69 7.01 2.74 -11.20
C THR A 69 6.84 1.93 -9.91
N GLY A 70 7.89 1.90 -9.08
CA GLY A 70 7.77 1.44 -7.70
C GLY A 70 6.92 2.39 -6.84
N MET A 71 6.74 2.02 -5.58
CA MET A 71 5.90 2.72 -4.60
C MET A 71 6.69 3.62 -3.63
N ASP A 72 7.97 3.89 -3.88
CA ASP A 72 8.83 4.69 -2.99
C ASP A 72 8.33 6.14 -2.82
N LYS A 73 7.84 6.76 -3.90
CA LYS A 73 7.27 8.12 -3.85
C LYS A 73 5.94 8.13 -3.10
N HIS A 74 5.13 7.09 -3.26
CA HIS A 74 3.89 6.91 -2.52
C HIS A 74 4.14 6.74 -1.03
N ALA A 75 5.20 6.03 -0.63
CA ALA A 75 5.61 5.91 0.77
C ALA A 75 5.90 7.28 1.39
N LYS A 76 6.66 8.14 0.67
CA LYS A 76 6.99 9.50 1.11
C LYS A 76 5.74 10.38 1.26
N VAL A 77 4.81 10.30 0.29
CA VAL A 77 3.54 11.03 0.36
C VAL A 77 2.68 10.54 1.52
N LEU A 78 2.55 9.22 1.68
CA LEU A 78 1.81 8.61 2.77
C LEU A 78 2.39 9.01 4.14
N GLU A 79 3.72 9.00 4.28
CA GLU A 79 4.42 9.46 5.50
C GLU A 79 4.08 10.91 5.84
N LYS A 80 4.11 11.80 4.83
CA LYS A 80 3.73 13.21 5.00
C LYS A 80 2.26 13.37 5.43
N LEU A 81 1.34 12.65 4.79
CA LEU A 81 -0.11 12.74 5.08
C LEU A 81 -0.49 12.13 6.42
N MET A 82 0.23 11.09 6.85
CA MET A 82 -0.02 10.41 8.12
C MET A 82 0.69 11.09 9.30
N GLY A 83 1.73 11.90 9.04
CA GLY A 83 2.54 12.51 10.10
C GLY A 83 3.30 11.48 10.94
N LYS A 84 3.52 10.27 10.41
CA LYS A 84 4.23 9.18 11.07
C LYS A 84 5.07 8.41 10.07
N LYS A 85 6.14 7.80 10.58
CA LYS A 85 7.08 7.01 9.79
C LYS A 85 6.37 5.88 9.05
N ILE A 86 6.62 5.76 7.75
CA ILE A 86 6.18 4.64 6.92
C ILE A 86 7.40 3.80 6.56
N LYS A 87 7.38 2.52 6.93
CA LYS A 87 8.38 1.58 6.41
C LYS A 87 8.04 1.28 4.95
N TYR A 88 9.04 1.23 4.10
CA TYR A 88 8.90 0.84 2.70
C TYR A 88 9.88 -0.28 2.40
N VAL A 89 9.43 -1.27 1.64
CA VAL A 89 10.27 -2.37 1.16
C VAL A 89 10.09 -2.51 -0.35
N GLU A 90 11.20 -2.56 -1.08
CA GLU A 90 11.25 -2.78 -2.53
C GLU A 90 11.09 -4.28 -2.84
N ASP A 91 10.02 -4.87 -2.32
CA ASP A 91 9.64 -6.27 -2.46
C ASP A 91 8.13 -6.41 -2.19
N VAL A 92 7.53 -7.44 -2.79
CA VAL A 92 6.09 -7.72 -2.67
C VAL A 92 5.85 -9.03 -1.95
N ILE A 93 6.54 -10.10 -2.36
CA ILE A 93 6.30 -11.47 -1.88
C ILE A 93 7.58 -12.20 -1.45
N GLY A 94 8.76 -11.62 -1.71
CA GLY A 94 10.04 -12.21 -1.40
C GLY A 94 10.38 -12.19 0.08
N SER A 95 11.61 -12.61 0.38
CA SER A 95 12.10 -12.71 1.75
C SER A 95 12.25 -11.35 2.44
N ALA A 96 12.50 -10.27 1.69
CA ALA A 96 12.61 -8.94 2.27
C ALA A 96 11.25 -8.46 2.78
N ALA A 97 10.19 -8.61 1.98
CA ALA A 97 8.82 -8.30 2.39
C ALA A 97 8.41 -9.12 3.62
N GLN A 98 8.63 -10.45 3.58
CA GLN A 98 8.28 -11.33 4.69
C GLN A 98 9.02 -10.95 5.99
N ASN A 99 10.30 -10.61 5.90
CA ASN A 99 11.10 -10.21 7.06
C ASN A 99 10.60 -8.88 7.66
N GLU A 100 10.29 -7.88 6.83
CA GLU A 100 9.76 -6.59 7.31
C GLU A 100 8.38 -6.78 7.97
N ILE A 101 7.50 -7.59 7.39
CA ILE A 101 6.19 -7.91 7.97
C ILE A 101 6.33 -8.57 9.34
N ASN A 102 7.22 -9.56 9.47
CA ASN A 102 7.43 -10.27 10.73
C ASN A 102 8.01 -9.36 11.83
N ASN A 103 8.76 -8.32 11.45
CA ASN A 103 9.39 -7.37 12.36
C ASN A 103 8.50 -6.15 12.69
N LEU A 104 7.29 -6.06 12.14
CA LEU A 104 6.36 -4.97 12.45
C LEU A 104 5.93 -4.99 13.91
N LYS A 105 5.94 -3.81 14.53
CA LYS A 105 5.38 -3.56 15.86
C LYS A 105 3.97 -2.99 15.73
N ASN A 106 3.17 -3.13 16.78
CA ASN A 106 1.80 -2.59 16.80
C ASN A 106 1.84 -1.07 16.52
N GLY A 107 0.95 -0.61 15.63
CA GLY A 107 0.88 0.77 15.15
C GLY A 107 1.86 1.12 14.03
N GLU A 108 2.82 0.26 13.71
CA GLU A 108 3.70 0.47 12.55
C GLU A 108 3.00 0.11 11.24
N ILE A 109 3.40 0.82 10.18
CA ILE A 109 2.90 0.65 8.83
C ILE A 109 4.08 0.30 7.92
N LEU A 110 3.90 -0.75 7.12
CA LEU A 110 4.74 -1.12 6.00
C LEU A 110 3.98 -0.91 4.69
N LEU A 111 4.58 -0.22 3.73
CA LEU A 111 4.14 -0.21 2.34
C LEU A 111 5.01 -1.18 1.54
N LEU A 112 4.37 -2.17 0.92
CA LEU A 112 5.01 -3.05 -0.06
C LEU A 112 5.22 -2.31 -1.39
N ASP A 113 6.08 -2.84 -2.23
CA ASP A 113 6.26 -2.30 -3.58
C ASP A 113 5.04 -2.58 -4.47
N ASN A 114 5.08 -2.05 -5.70
CA ASN A 114 4.00 -2.11 -6.68
C ASN A 114 3.63 -3.57 -6.97
N LEU A 115 2.41 -3.97 -6.58
CA LEU A 115 1.96 -5.35 -6.76
C LEU A 115 2.04 -5.83 -8.22
N ARG A 116 1.91 -4.92 -9.20
CA ARG A 116 1.97 -5.27 -10.63
C ARG A 116 3.36 -5.66 -11.11
N LEU A 117 4.41 -5.49 -10.28
CA LEU A 117 5.73 -6.08 -10.51
C LEU A 117 5.70 -7.62 -10.45
N CYS A 118 4.75 -8.20 -9.71
CA CYS A 118 4.44 -9.62 -9.80
C CYS A 118 3.57 -9.85 -11.04
N ALA A 119 4.05 -10.67 -11.97
CA ALA A 119 3.34 -10.93 -13.24
C ALA A 119 1.93 -11.49 -12.98
N GLU A 120 1.79 -12.31 -11.93
CA GLU A 120 0.57 -12.94 -11.45
C GLU A 120 -0.54 -11.94 -11.11
N GLU A 121 -0.20 -10.73 -10.64
CA GLU A 121 -1.17 -9.68 -10.30
C GLU A 121 -1.89 -9.13 -11.55
N ASN A 122 -1.29 -9.24 -12.74
CA ASN A 122 -1.85 -8.70 -13.97
C ASN A 122 -2.75 -9.70 -14.71
N TYR A 123 -2.88 -10.94 -14.22
CA TYR A 123 -3.75 -11.93 -14.87
C TYR A 123 -5.22 -11.66 -14.57
N GLU A 124 -5.98 -11.38 -15.63
CA GLU A 124 -7.43 -11.33 -15.57
C GLU A 124 -7.97 -12.73 -15.94
N PHE A 125 -8.58 -13.41 -14.98
CA PHE A 125 -9.32 -14.64 -15.27
C PHE A 125 -10.64 -14.27 -15.95
N THR A 126 -11.03 -15.02 -16.98
CA THR A 126 -12.40 -14.92 -17.51
C THR A 126 -13.37 -15.37 -16.41
N PRO A 127 -14.40 -14.58 -16.06
CA PRO A 127 -15.33 -14.88 -14.98
C PRO A 127 -16.03 -16.24 -15.09
#